data_AF-A0A6A5W4J8-F1
#
_entry.id   AF-A0A6A5W4J8-F1
#
_cell.length_a   1.000
_cell.length_b   1.000
_cell.length_c   1.000
_cell.angle_alpha   90.00
_cell.angle_beta   90.00
_cell.angle_gamma   90.00
#
_symmetry.space_group_name_H-M   'P 1'
#
loop_
_entity.id
_entity.type
_entity.pdbx_description
1 polymer ?
#
loop_
_entity_poly.entity_id
_entity_poly.type
_entity_poly.pdbx_seq_one_letter_code
_entity_poly.pdbx_strand_id
1 'polypeptide(L)'
;MSTQTITAVGNAEETAPVATPAREPLQLKGILDQFKSFDVTPVIGREFSDVNLKEWLRAPNSDELIRDLAITISQRGVVFFRKQDDLDNDLQKELAQRLGALSGKPETSKLHIHPVSNSGRRLGGKDDEISVISSEQAKQIYKNRFLNVSAKKQSAKEGWHSDITFEPVPSDYALLRLTELPKTGGDTLWASGYELYDRLSEPYQKFFESLTGTYAQPGFALAAKENDFELYSKPRGAPENVGTELIAEHPIVRTNPVTGWKSVFGVGHHIQKINGLTDQESRRALDWFVQLIVENHDLQVRHRWQNANDLAIWDNRSVYHTATFDYAGQGPRTGQRAVSLGERPYLDPNNQTRKCTHVNVNPATPNRWPRADNLISRMKLLSPYWACAFNYPREKESESS
;
A
#
# COMPACT_ATOMS: atom_id res chain seq x y z
N MET A 1 -33.99 51.99 16.39
CA MET A 1 -32.94 51.11 16.93
C MET A 1 -32.27 50.43 15.74
N SER A 2 -30.99 50.71 15.54
CA SER A 2 -30.20 50.29 14.38
C SER A 2 -29.83 48.80 14.52
N THR A 3 -30.08 47.99 13.50
CA THR A 3 -29.69 46.59 13.45
C THR A 3 -28.40 46.49 12.64
N GLN A 4 -27.27 46.29 13.32
CA GLN A 4 -25.98 46.05 12.66
C GLN A 4 -25.90 44.60 12.19
N THR A 5 -25.76 44.44 10.87
CA THR A 5 -25.39 43.17 10.23
C THR A 5 -23.87 43.05 10.32
N ILE A 6 -23.37 42.06 11.08
CA ILE A 6 -21.94 41.73 11.11
C ILE A 6 -21.67 40.74 9.99
N THR A 7 -21.10 41.22 8.89
CA THR A 7 -20.48 40.40 7.84
C THR A 7 -19.10 39.93 8.34
N ALA A 8 -18.99 38.64 8.66
CA ALA A 8 -17.71 37.99 8.89
C ALA A 8 -17.09 37.65 7.53
N VAL A 9 -16.09 38.43 7.11
CA VAL A 9 -15.22 38.11 5.98
C VAL A 9 -14.11 37.21 6.52
N GLY A 10 -14.30 35.89 6.40
CA GLY A 10 -13.24 34.92 6.62
C GLY A 10 -12.46 34.72 5.32
N ASN A 11 -11.27 35.29 5.23
CA ASN A 11 -10.29 34.91 4.21
C ASN A 11 -9.87 33.46 4.48
N ALA A 12 -10.43 32.52 3.72
CA ALA A 12 -9.84 31.20 3.58
C ALA A 12 -8.62 31.35 2.67
N GLU A 13 -7.43 31.41 3.25
CA GLU A 13 -6.19 31.19 2.50
C GLU A 13 -6.21 29.74 2.01
N GLU A 14 -6.53 29.60 0.73
CA GLU A 14 -6.41 28.38 -0.05
C GLU A 14 -4.91 28.02 -0.11
N THR A 15 -4.47 27.16 0.79
CA THR A 15 -3.10 26.66 0.80
C THR A 15 -2.92 25.76 -0.42
N ALA A 16 -2.33 26.31 -1.48
CA ALA A 16 -1.92 25.55 -2.64
C ALA A 16 -1.01 24.37 -2.18
N PRO A 17 -1.18 23.17 -2.75
CA PRO A 17 -0.36 22.03 -2.37
C PRO A 17 1.10 22.36 -2.66
N VAL A 18 1.93 22.34 -1.62
CA VAL A 18 3.39 22.42 -1.74
C VAL A 18 3.83 21.25 -2.62
N ALA A 19 4.23 21.54 -3.85
CA ALA A 19 4.73 20.53 -4.78
C ALA A 19 6.00 19.92 -4.18
N THR A 20 5.91 18.67 -3.74
CA THR A 20 7.10 17.87 -3.40
C THR A 20 7.98 17.80 -4.64
N PRO A 21 9.29 18.11 -4.56
CA PRO A 21 10.17 18.04 -5.73
C PRO A 21 10.11 16.64 -6.33
N ALA A 22 9.96 16.58 -7.66
CA ALA A 22 9.94 15.33 -8.41
C ALA A 22 11.21 14.54 -8.11
N ARG A 23 11.05 13.33 -7.55
CA ARG A 23 12.17 12.46 -7.19
C ARG A 23 12.33 11.40 -8.26
N GLU A 24 13.56 11.25 -8.79
CA GLU A 24 13.86 10.19 -9.74
C GLU A 24 13.62 8.81 -9.12
N PRO A 25 12.99 7.88 -9.86
CA PRO A 25 12.80 6.50 -9.41
C PRO A 25 14.12 5.83 -9.04
N LEU A 26 14.12 5.10 -7.94
CA LEU A 26 15.29 4.38 -7.48
C LEU A 26 15.59 3.20 -8.40
N GLN A 27 16.85 3.08 -8.80
CA GLN A 27 17.34 1.97 -9.61
C GLN A 27 17.86 0.82 -8.74
N LEU A 28 17.59 -0.41 -9.18
CA LEU A 28 18.14 -1.64 -8.61
C LEU A 28 19.63 -1.73 -8.94
N LYS A 29 20.43 -2.21 -7.98
CA LYS A 29 21.80 -2.66 -8.25
C LYS A 29 21.86 -4.12 -8.70
N GLY A 30 20.78 -4.89 -8.50
CA GLY A 30 20.70 -6.31 -8.85
C GLY A 30 21.39 -7.22 -7.82
N ILE A 31 21.70 -6.70 -6.63
CA ILE A 31 22.48 -7.45 -5.62
C ILE A 31 21.67 -8.64 -5.09
N LEU A 32 20.34 -8.57 -5.14
CA LEU A 32 19.49 -9.65 -4.66
C LEU A 32 19.40 -10.84 -5.63
N ASP A 33 19.86 -10.70 -6.87
CA ASP A 33 19.77 -11.76 -7.90
C ASP A 33 20.66 -12.97 -7.57
N GLN A 34 21.64 -12.80 -6.69
CA GLN A 34 22.47 -13.90 -6.18
C GLN A 34 21.70 -14.82 -5.22
N PHE A 35 20.59 -14.37 -4.65
CA PHE A 35 19.78 -15.15 -3.72
C PHE A 35 18.65 -15.85 -4.46
N LYS A 36 18.44 -17.12 -4.10
CA LYS A 36 17.34 -17.91 -4.66
C LYS A 36 16.00 -17.27 -4.33
N SER A 37 15.25 -16.94 -5.38
CA SER A 37 13.91 -16.38 -5.28
C SER A 37 13.07 -16.76 -6.50
N PHE A 38 11.75 -16.59 -6.37
CA PHE A 38 10.83 -16.71 -7.50
C PHE A 38 9.67 -15.74 -7.34
N ASP A 39 9.13 -15.26 -8.45
CA ASP A 39 7.90 -14.48 -8.45
C ASP A 39 6.69 -15.41 -8.23
N VAL A 40 5.92 -15.15 -7.17
CA VAL A 40 4.79 -16.00 -6.77
C VAL A 40 3.65 -15.89 -7.79
N THR A 41 3.46 -14.70 -8.35
CA THR A 41 2.59 -14.45 -9.50
C THR A 41 3.29 -13.50 -10.47
N PRO A 42 2.85 -13.40 -11.74
CA PRO A 42 3.43 -12.44 -12.68
C PRO A 42 3.33 -10.99 -12.20
N VAL A 43 2.19 -10.61 -11.59
CA VAL A 43 1.87 -9.21 -11.26
C VAL A 43 2.42 -8.77 -9.90
N ILE A 44 2.40 -9.63 -8.89
CA ILE A 44 2.65 -9.27 -7.49
C ILE A 44 3.22 -10.47 -6.71
N GLY A 45 4.08 -10.21 -5.75
CA GLY A 45 4.66 -11.23 -4.89
C GLY A 45 5.99 -11.77 -5.40
N ARG A 46 6.98 -11.82 -4.50
CA ARG A 46 8.24 -12.57 -4.67
C ARG A 46 8.57 -13.29 -3.37
N GLU A 47 9.03 -14.53 -3.44
CA GLU A 47 9.45 -15.29 -2.26
C GLU A 47 10.96 -15.55 -2.29
N PHE A 48 11.61 -15.26 -1.17
CA PHE A 48 12.99 -15.65 -0.86
C PHE A 48 12.92 -16.78 0.17
N SER A 49 13.00 -18.03 -0.29
CA SER A 49 12.77 -19.20 0.57
C SER A 49 13.99 -19.59 1.42
N ASP A 50 15.17 -19.09 1.08
CA ASP A 50 16.46 -19.58 1.58
C ASP A 50 17.29 -18.45 2.22
N VAL A 51 16.66 -17.32 2.55
CA VAL A 51 17.33 -16.09 3.05
C VAL A 51 17.07 -15.89 4.54
N ASN A 52 18.11 -15.49 5.28
CA ASN A 52 18.00 -15.00 6.65
C ASN A 52 18.21 -13.48 6.71
N LEU A 53 17.17 -12.74 7.09
CA LEU A 53 17.22 -11.27 7.12
C LEU A 53 18.14 -10.70 8.20
N LYS A 54 18.39 -11.43 9.29
CA LYS A 54 19.39 -11.02 10.29
C LYS A 54 20.79 -10.99 9.68
N GLU A 55 21.12 -11.96 8.83
CA GLU A 55 22.40 -11.97 8.13
C GLU A 55 22.52 -10.76 7.19
N TRP A 56 21.46 -10.44 6.43
CA TRP A 56 21.44 -9.23 5.60
C TRP A 56 21.57 -7.95 6.41
N LEU A 57 20.91 -7.86 7.57
CA LEU A 57 21.01 -6.70 8.48
C LEU A 57 22.41 -6.54 9.09
N ARG A 58 23.23 -7.58 9.10
CA ARG A 58 24.56 -7.60 9.72
C ARG A 58 25.71 -7.75 8.70
N ALA A 59 25.40 -7.92 7.42
CA ALA A 59 26.38 -8.03 6.36
C ALA A 59 27.18 -6.72 6.17
N PRO A 60 28.44 -6.77 5.72
CA PRO A 60 29.23 -5.57 5.42
C PRO A 60 28.57 -4.63 4.40
N ASN A 61 27.82 -5.18 3.45
CA ASN A 61 27.07 -4.44 2.43
C ASN A 61 25.57 -4.33 2.77
N SER A 62 25.21 -4.36 4.06
CA SER A 62 23.81 -4.39 4.53
C SER A 62 22.94 -3.30 3.92
N ASP A 63 23.42 -2.05 3.83
CA ASP A 63 22.63 -0.95 3.27
C ASP A 63 22.25 -1.19 1.81
N GLU A 64 23.14 -1.79 1.02
CA GLU A 64 22.84 -2.10 -0.38
C GLU A 64 21.81 -3.20 -0.50
N LEU A 65 21.91 -4.25 0.34
CA LEU A 65 20.92 -5.33 0.41
C LEU A 65 19.54 -4.82 0.80
N ILE A 66 19.45 -4.02 1.86
CA ILE A 66 18.17 -3.51 2.35
C ILE A 66 17.58 -2.48 1.37
N ARG A 67 18.42 -1.68 0.70
CA ARG A 67 17.94 -0.74 -0.32
C ARG A 67 17.39 -1.46 -1.56
N ASP A 68 18.10 -2.45 -2.10
CA ASP A 68 17.59 -3.24 -3.22
C ASP A 68 16.34 -4.05 -2.80
N LEU A 69 16.26 -4.49 -1.54
CA LEU A 69 15.06 -5.12 -0.99
C LEU A 69 13.89 -4.15 -0.97
N ALA A 70 14.08 -2.91 -0.53
CA ALA A 70 13.03 -1.88 -0.54
C ALA A 70 12.49 -1.64 -1.96
N ILE A 71 13.37 -1.50 -2.96
CA ILE A 71 12.95 -1.35 -4.36
C ILE A 71 12.23 -2.60 -4.86
N THR A 72 12.75 -3.79 -4.53
CA THR A 72 12.11 -5.06 -4.92
C THR A 72 10.71 -5.16 -4.33
N ILE A 73 10.51 -4.78 -3.06
CA ILE A 73 9.20 -4.73 -2.42
C ILE A 73 8.29 -3.73 -3.14
N SER A 74 8.77 -2.51 -3.42
CA SER A 74 7.97 -1.51 -4.13
C SER A 74 7.59 -1.94 -5.55
N GLN A 75 8.46 -2.65 -6.27
CA GLN A 75 8.14 -3.15 -7.61
C GLN A 75 7.22 -4.39 -7.60
N ARG A 76 7.43 -5.30 -6.65
CA ARG A 76 6.70 -6.57 -6.54
C ARG A 76 5.48 -6.49 -5.63
N GLY A 77 5.25 -5.35 -4.98
CA GLY A 77 4.20 -5.10 -4.01
C GLY A 77 4.42 -5.76 -2.65
N VAL A 78 4.71 -7.06 -2.62
CA VAL A 78 4.98 -7.83 -1.40
C VAL A 78 6.08 -8.85 -1.64
N VAL A 79 6.89 -9.09 -0.60
CA VAL A 79 7.88 -10.17 -0.57
C VAL A 79 7.68 -11.05 0.65
N PHE A 80 8.08 -12.32 0.52
CA PHE A 80 7.92 -13.33 1.55
C PHE A 80 9.25 -13.97 1.92
N PHE A 81 9.41 -14.25 3.20
CA PHE A 81 10.53 -14.98 3.77
C PHE A 81 10.01 -16.09 4.69
N ARG A 82 10.71 -17.23 4.71
CA ARG A 82 10.33 -18.39 5.53
C ARG A 82 11.23 -18.49 6.75
N LYS A 83 10.67 -18.97 7.88
CA LYS A 83 11.45 -19.36 9.08
C LYS A 83 12.49 -18.33 9.53
N GLN A 84 12.08 -17.07 9.71
CA GLN A 84 12.96 -16.01 10.23
C GLN A 84 13.12 -16.14 11.75
N ASP A 85 13.57 -17.30 12.22
CA ASP A 85 13.58 -17.69 13.65
C ASP A 85 14.51 -16.81 14.50
N ASP A 86 15.54 -16.23 13.88
CA ASP A 86 16.49 -15.34 14.54
C ASP A 86 16.12 -13.85 14.41
N LEU A 87 15.02 -13.51 13.74
CA LEU A 87 14.53 -12.14 13.62
C LEU A 87 13.60 -11.87 14.80
N ASP A 88 14.07 -11.19 15.84
CA ASP A 88 13.24 -10.74 16.97
C ASP A 88 12.49 -9.43 16.66
N ASN A 89 11.82 -8.85 17.64
CA ASN A 89 11.06 -7.61 17.46
C ASN A 89 11.98 -6.41 17.18
N ASP A 90 13.14 -6.32 17.83
CA ASP A 90 14.06 -5.21 17.65
C ASP A 90 14.69 -5.23 16.26
N LEU A 91 15.10 -6.40 15.76
CA LEU A 91 15.58 -6.57 14.40
C LEU A 91 14.48 -6.30 13.36
N GLN A 92 13.23 -6.71 13.61
CA GLN A 92 12.11 -6.40 12.72
C GLN A 92 11.86 -4.88 12.66
N LYS A 93 11.96 -4.17 13.78
CA LYS A 93 11.85 -2.70 13.85
C LYS A 93 12.99 -2.01 13.12
N GLU A 94 14.22 -2.47 13.32
CA GLU A 94 15.40 -1.98 12.59
C GLU A 94 15.20 -2.14 11.08
N LEU A 95 14.78 -3.33 10.62
CA LEU A 95 14.51 -3.60 9.21
C LEU A 95 13.44 -2.65 8.65
N ALA A 96 12.30 -2.51 9.34
CA ALA A 96 11.21 -1.62 8.93
C ALA A 96 11.70 -0.18 8.77
N GLN A 97 12.44 0.33 9.77
CA GLN A 97 12.97 1.69 9.74
C GLN A 97 13.99 1.90 8.62
N ARG A 98 14.87 0.92 8.39
CA ARG A 98 15.92 0.98 7.36
C ARG A 98 15.36 0.87 5.94
N LEU A 99 14.34 0.05 5.69
CA LEU A 99 13.65 -0.01 4.40
C LEU A 99 13.13 1.37 3.99
N GLY A 100 12.43 2.05 4.90
CA GLY A 100 11.97 3.42 4.68
C GLY A 100 13.13 4.41 4.48
N ALA A 101 14.13 4.40 5.36
CA ALA A 101 15.24 5.36 5.31
C ALA A 101 16.07 5.23 4.03
N LEU A 102 16.43 4.00 3.65
CA LEU A 102 17.26 3.72 2.46
C LEU A 102 16.48 3.88 1.15
N SER A 103 15.16 3.81 1.19
CA SER A 103 14.29 4.21 0.07
C SER A 103 13.94 5.70 0.09
N GLY A 104 14.42 6.45 1.10
CA GLY A 104 14.39 7.90 1.23
C GLY A 104 13.06 8.49 1.68
N LYS A 105 12.41 7.85 2.66
CA LYS A 105 11.37 8.52 3.45
C LYS A 105 11.94 9.76 4.17
N PRO A 106 11.10 10.73 4.55
CA PRO A 106 11.50 11.86 5.38
C PRO A 106 12.15 11.41 6.70
N GLU A 107 13.19 12.11 7.15
CA GLU A 107 13.90 11.78 8.40
C GLU A 107 12.99 11.86 9.64
N THR A 108 11.96 12.70 9.60
CA THR A 108 10.93 12.84 10.65
C THR A 108 10.02 11.62 10.76
N SER A 109 9.99 10.75 9.75
CA SER A 109 9.11 9.58 9.70
C SER A 109 9.78 8.35 10.30
N LYS A 110 9.23 7.91 11.44
CA LYS A 110 9.73 6.78 12.23
C LYS A 110 8.80 5.56 12.13
N LEU A 111 8.84 4.69 13.13
CA LEU A 111 7.90 3.60 13.27
C LEU A 111 6.58 4.10 13.84
N HIS A 112 5.48 3.54 13.34
CA HIS A 112 4.14 3.95 13.74
C HIS A 112 3.74 3.33 15.08
N ILE A 113 3.06 4.13 15.91
CA ILE A 113 2.43 3.67 17.16
C ILE A 113 0.92 3.57 16.93
N HIS A 114 0.33 2.38 17.08
CA HIS A 114 -1.09 2.20 16.76
C HIS A 114 -2.01 2.94 17.75
N PRO A 115 -3.04 3.69 17.30
CA PRO A 115 -3.90 4.48 18.19
C PRO A 115 -4.68 3.63 19.22
N VAL A 116 -4.92 2.36 18.91
CA VAL A 116 -5.66 1.42 19.77
C VAL A 116 -4.76 0.33 20.35
N SER A 117 -3.70 -0.10 19.65
CA SER A 117 -2.96 -1.35 19.91
C SER A 117 -1.50 -1.03 20.23
N ASN A 118 -1.29 -0.38 21.37
CA ASN A 118 0.01 0.10 21.86
C ASN A 118 0.25 -0.34 23.32
N SER A 119 1.45 -0.10 23.85
CA SER A 119 1.89 -0.59 25.17
C SER A 119 1.07 -0.01 26.33
N GLY A 120 0.37 1.11 26.12
CA GLY A 120 -0.57 1.69 27.08
C GLY A 120 -1.83 0.85 27.31
N ARG A 121 -1.99 -0.27 26.60
CA ARG A 121 -3.12 -1.19 26.78
C ARG A 121 -2.73 -2.42 27.57
N ARG A 122 -3.68 -2.92 28.37
CA ARG A 122 -3.63 -4.26 28.99
C ARG A 122 -3.30 -5.38 27.99
N LEU A 123 -3.59 -5.18 26.70
CA LEU A 123 -3.46 -6.17 25.63
C LEU A 123 -2.46 -5.78 24.51
N GLY A 124 -1.90 -4.56 24.51
CA GLY A 124 -1.14 -4.02 23.38
C GLY A 124 0.37 -4.28 23.42
N GLY A 125 0.78 -5.41 23.99
CA GLY A 125 2.20 -5.71 24.19
C GLY A 125 2.89 -4.72 25.14
N LYS A 126 4.22 -4.78 25.21
CA LYS A 126 5.05 -3.83 25.97
C LYS A 126 5.82 -2.85 25.08
N ASP A 127 5.59 -2.94 23.76
CA ASP A 127 6.32 -2.20 22.74
C ASP A 127 5.31 -1.40 21.91
N ASP A 128 5.41 -0.07 21.94
CA ASP A 128 4.49 0.82 21.24
C ASP A 128 4.57 0.69 19.71
N GLU A 129 5.71 0.24 19.19
CA GLU A 129 6.00 0.15 17.76
C GLU A 129 5.68 -1.24 17.18
N ILE A 130 5.29 -2.19 18.04
CA ILE A 130 4.85 -3.53 17.64
C ILE A 130 3.36 -3.72 17.95
N SER A 131 2.58 -3.84 16.88
CA SER A 131 1.20 -4.29 16.98
C SER A 131 1.13 -5.81 17.04
N VAL A 132 0.73 -6.36 18.19
CA VAL A 132 0.45 -7.80 18.33
C VAL A 132 -0.89 -8.13 17.66
N ILE A 133 -0.83 -8.87 16.54
CA ILE A 133 -1.99 -9.32 15.79
C ILE A 133 -2.38 -10.72 16.27
N SER A 134 -3.18 -10.80 17.34
CA SER A 134 -3.58 -12.07 17.95
C SER A 134 -5.08 -12.32 17.85
N SER A 135 -5.46 -13.51 17.37
CA SER A 135 -6.86 -13.93 17.31
C SER A 135 -7.52 -14.01 18.70
N GLU A 136 -6.78 -14.43 19.72
CA GLU A 136 -7.31 -14.54 21.09
C GLU A 136 -7.52 -13.16 21.71
N GLN A 137 -6.57 -12.24 21.52
CA GLN A 137 -6.76 -10.84 21.95
C GLN A 137 -7.94 -10.20 21.22
N ALA A 138 -8.08 -10.48 19.92
CA ALA A 138 -9.13 -9.90 19.11
C ALA A 138 -10.54 -10.39 19.52
N LYS A 139 -10.69 -11.63 20.01
CA LYS A 139 -11.95 -12.12 20.64
C LYS A 139 -12.32 -11.34 21.91
N GLN A 140 -11.32 -10.89 22.68
CA GLN A 140 -11.55 -10.13 23.91
C GLN A 140 -11.96 -8.68 23.64
N ILE A 141 -11.30 -8.04 22.66
CA ILE A 141 -11.51 -6.62 22.30
C ILE A 141 -12.76 -6.46 21.45
N TYR A 142 -12.95 -7.32 20.47
CA TYR A 142 -14.04 -7.21 19.51
C TYR A 142 -15.02 -8.38 19.68
N LYS A 143 -15.67 -8.44 20.84
CA LYS A 143 -16.73 -9.44 21.11
C LYS A 143 -17.66 -9.56 19.90
N ASN A 144 -18.07 -8.44 19.28
CA ASN A 144 -18.96 -8.44 18.12
C ASN A 144 -18.30 -8.72 16.73
N ARG A 145 -16.98 -8.56 16.56
CA ARG A 145 -16.30 -8.80 15.27
C ARG A 145 -16.07 -10.29 15.02
N PHE A 146 -15.93 -11.09 16.07
CA PHE A 146 -15.80 -12.56 16.01
C PHE A 146 -17.09 -13.32 16.37
N LEU A 147 -18.07 -12.70 17.03
CA LEU A 147 -19.41 -13.29 17.17
C LEU A 147 -20.14 -13.48 15.83
N ASN A 148 -19.73 -12.75 14.79
CA ASN A 148 -20.22 -12.92 13.42
C ASN A 148 -19.50 -14.03 12.61
N VAL A 149 -18.70 -14.89 13.24
CA VAL A 149 -18.37 -16.20 12.63
C VAL A 149 -19.63 -17.07 12.50
N SER A 150 -20.69 -16.75 13.26
CA SER A 150 -22.03 -17.35 13.15
C SER A 150 -22.96 -16.66 12.14
N ALA A 151 -22.62 -15.46 11.65
CA ALA A 151 -23.41 -14.80 10.62
C ALA A 151 -23.07 -15.44 9.26
N LYS A 152 -24.10 -15.80 8.48
CA LYS A 152 -23.94 -16.26 7.09
C LYS A 152 -23.31 -15.14 6.25
N LYS A 153 -21.98 -15.01 6.29
CA LYS A 153 -21.25 -13.95 5.59
C LYS A 153 -21.12 -14.32 4.12
N GLN A 154 -21.66 -13.49 3.24
CA GLN A 154 -21.68 -13.73 1.79
C GLN A 154 -20.48 -13.11 1.05
N SER A 155 -19.72 -12.22 1.69
CA SER A 155 -18.57 -11.57 1.05
C SER A 155 -17.50 -11.15 2.06
N ALA A 156 -16.23 -11.27 1.67
CA ALA A 156 -15.07 -10.79 2.42
C ALA A 156 -14.53 -9.43 1.92
N LYS A 157 -15.22 -8.77 0.97
CA LYS A 157 -14.71 -7.58 0.28
C LYS A 157 -14.34 -6.41 1.21
N GLU A 158 -15.07 -6.24 2.31
CA GLU A 158 -14.84 -5.19 3.31
C GLU A 158 -13.49 -5.32 4.06
N GLY A 159 -12.82 -6.47 3.94
CA GLY A 159 -11.54 -6.72 4.58
C GLY A 159 -10.35 -6.10 3.84
N TRP A 160 -10.49 -5.66 2.59
CA TRP A 160 -9.41 -5.07 1.81
C TRP A 160 -9.08 -3.67 2.30
N HIS A 161 -7.78 -3.37 2.45
CA HIS A 161 -7.28 -2.05 2.84
C HIS A 161 -5.76 -1.92 2.64
N SER A 162 -5.29 -0.68 2.62
CA SER A 162 -3.92 -0.34 3.01
C SER A 162 -3.92 0.13 4.47
N ASP A 163 -2.85 -0.15 5.20
CA ASP A 163 -2.74 0.21 6.61
C ASP A 163 -2.70 1.74 6.78
N ILE A 164 -3.38 2.21 7.84
CA ILE A 164 -3.25 3.56 8.41
C ILE A 164 -3.38 4.76 7.45
N THR A 165 -4.14 4.61 6.36
CA THR A 165 -4.35 5.69 5.39
C THR A 165 -5.14 6.88 5.95
N PHE A 166 -5.70 6.77 7.16
CA PHE A 166 -6.32 7.86 7.91
C PHE A 166 -5.32 8.81 8.57
N GLU A 167 -4.02 8.47 8.58
CA GLU A 167 -2.97 9.36 9.06
C GLU A 167 -2.54 10.34 7.96
N PRO A 168 -2.16 11.59 8.30
CA PRO A 168 -1.56 12.54 7.35
C PRO A 168 -0.27 12.02 6.70
N VAL A 169 0.54 11.27 7.45
CA VAL A 169 1.74 10.56 6.96
C VAL A 169 1.51 9.05 7.13
N PRO A 170 0.96 8.36 6.12
CA PRO A 170 0.62 6.95 6.22
C PRO A 170 1.84 6.04 6.07
N SER A 171 1.58 4.73 6.20
CA SER A 171 2.60 3.70 6.14
C SER A 171 3.20 3.56 4.74
N ASP A 172 4.48 3.24 4.75
CA ASP A 172 5.38 3.14 3.64
C ASP A 172 5.68 1.66 3.37
N TYR A 173 6.20 0.97 4.38
CA TYR A 173 6.29 -0.48 4.43
C TYR A 173 5.65 -1.01 5.71
N ALA A 174 5.03 -2.17 5.61
CA ALA A 174 4.56 -2.92 6.76
C ALA A 174 5.11 -4.36 6.72
N LEU A 175 5.45 -4.86 7.91
CA LEU A 175 6.08 -6.15 8.13
C LEU A 175 5.20 -6.96 9.08
N LEU A 176 4.86 -8.19 8.72
CA LEU A 176 4.12 -9.11 9.58
C LEU A 176 4.86 -10.43 9.70
N ARG A 177 5.34 -10.74 10.91
CA ARG A 177 5.93 -12.04 11.28
C ARG A 177 4.90 -12.85 12.07
N LEU A 178 4.46 -14.00 11.57
CA LEU A 178 3.56 -14.88 12.33
C LEU A 178 4.35 -15.75 13.30
N THR A 179 4.07 -15.65 14.60
CA THR A 179 4.72 -16.45 15.64
C THR A 179 3.92 -17.70 16.03
N GLU A 180 2.63 -17.71 15.73
CA GLU A 180 1.72 -18.81 16.04
C GLU A 180 0.70 -18.96 14.90
N LEU A 181 0.51 -20.19 14.44
CA LEU A 181 -0.33 -20.51 13.29
C LEU A 181 -1.43 -21.50 13.68
N PRO A 182 -2.64 -21.36 13.11
CA PRO A 182 -3.65 -22.40 13.20
C PRO A 182 -3.22 -23.62 12.39
N LYS A 183 -3.84 -24.77 12.65
CA LYS A 183 -3.63 -26.02 11.89
C LYS A 183 -3.87 -25.83 10.38
N THR A 184 -4.83 -24.97 10.01
CA THR A 184 -5.13 -24.56 8.64
C THR A 184 -5.91 -23.25 8.64
N GLY A 185 -5.93 -22.55 7.51
CA GLY A 185 -6.55 -21.24 7.35
C GLY A 185 -5.69 -20.11 7.91
N GLY A 186 -6.20 -18.88 7.90
CA GLY A 186 -5.48 -17.70 8.41
C GLY A 186 -4.54 -17.06 7.40
N ASP A 187 -4.70 -17.42 6.13
CA ASP A 187 -3.94 -16.87 4.99
C ASP A 187 -4.14 -15.36 4.88
N THR A 188 -3.23 -14.72 4.16
CA THR A 188 -3.33 -13.29 3.84
C THR A 188 -3.26 -13.12 2.34
N LEU A 189 -4.09 -12.24 1.80
CA LEU A 189 -4.12 -11.89 0.38
C LEU A 189 -3.61 -10.46 0.22
N TRP A 190 -2.90 -10.22 -0.87
CA TRP A 190 -2.48 -8.88 -1.32
C TRP A 190 -2.92 -8.64 -2.76
N ALA A 191 -3.17 -7.38 -3.12
CA ALA A 191 -3.60 -6.94 -4.44
C ALA A 191 -2.79 -5.73 -4.90
N SER A 192 -2.40 -5.72 -6.18
CA SER A 192 -1.59 -4.65 -6.76
C SER A 192 -2.43 -3.42 -7.13
N GLY A 193 -2.16 -2.29 -6.48
CA GLY A 193 -2.76 -1.00 -6.84
C GLY A 193 -2.26 -0.44 -8.18
N TYR A 194 -1.06 -0.86 -8.61
CA TYR A 194 -0.54 -0.55 -9.95
C TYR A 194 -1.36 -1.25 -11.03
N GLU A 195 -1.58 -2.55 -10.90
CA GLU A 195 -2.39 -3.28 -11.89
C GLU A 195 -3.84 -2.81 -11.89
N LEU A 196 -4.38 -2.42 -10.74
CA LEU A 196 -5.69 -1.79 -10.66
C LEU A 196 -5.75 -0.48 -11.48
N TYR A 197 -4.77 0.41 -11.30
CA TYR A 197 -4.69 1.67 -12.06
C TYR A 197 -4.48 1.43 -13.57
N ASP A 198 -3.61 0.49 -13.92
CA ASP A 198 -3.29 0.12 -15.31
C ASP A 198 -4.46 -0.54 -16.07
N ARG A 199 -5.54 -0.89 -15.38
CA ARG A 199 -6.79 -1.41 -15.98
C ARG A 199 -7.82 -0.33 -16.26
N LEU A 200 -7.69 0.82 -15.62
CA LEU A 200 -8.56 1.96 -15.89
C LEU A 200 -8.24 2.50 -17.29
N SER A 201 -9.27 2.80 -18.07
CA SER A 201 -9.07 3.50 -19.33
C SER A 201 -8.52 4.91 -19.07
N GLU A 202 -7.74 5.46 -20.00
CA GLU A 202 -7.14 6.79 -19.88
C GLU A 202 -8.11 7.91 -19.42
N PRO A 203 -9.38 7.99 -19.89
CA PRO A 203 -10.33 8.98 -19.37
C PRO A 203 -10.62 8.82 -17.87
N TYR A 204 -10.80 7.59 -17.39
CA TYR A 204 -10.97 7.30 -15.96
C TYR A 204 -9.71 7.59 -15.18
N GLN A 205 -8.53 7.28 -15.72
CA GLN A 205 -7.25 7.63 -15.09
C GLN A 205 -7.17 9.14 -14.86
N LYS A 206 -7.38 9.96 -15.90
CA LYS A 206 -7.36 11.44 -15.79
C LYS A 206 -8.40 11.96 -14.81
N PHE A 207 -9.61 11.39 -14.84
CA PHE A 207 -10.67 11.75 -13.90
C PHE A 207 -10.25 11.50 -12.45
N PHE A 208 -9.79 10.29 -12.12
CA PHE A 208 -9.39 9.97 -10.74
C PHE A 208 -8.08 10.63 -10.30
N GLU A 209 -7.18 10.95 -11.22
CA GLU A 209 -5.97 11.76 -10.94
C GLU A 209 -6.31 13.17 -10.45
N SER A 210 -7.45 13.73 -10.85
CA SER A 210 -7.89 15.06 -10.40
C SER A 210 -8.57 15.10 -9.02
N LEU A 211 -8.79 13.95 -8.39
CA LEU A 211 -9.63 13.84 -7.19
C LEU A 211 -8.81 13.51 -5.94
N THR A 212 -9.27 14.05 -4.82
CA THR A 212 -8.85 13.65 -3.47
C THR A 212 -9.94 12.85 -2.78
N GLY A 213 -9.58 12.15 -1.71
CA GLY A 213 -10.51 11.43 -0.86
C GLY A 213 -10.29 11.77 0.61
N THR A 214 -11.37 11.73 1.38
CA THR A 214 -11.30 11.81 2.85
C THR A 214 -11.13 10.39 3.40
N TYR A 215 -10.03 10.15 4.10
CA TYR A 215 -9.70 8.89 4.75
C TYR A 215 -9.85 9.06 6.26
N ALA A 216 -10.60 8.19 6.91
CA ALA A 216 -10.83 8.25 8.35
C ALA A 216 -10.98 6.86 8.95
N GLN A 217 -10.85 6.77 10.28
CA GLN A 217 -11.17 5.55 11.02
C GLN A 217 -12.07 5.82 12.23
N PRO A 218 -13.35 6.21 12.00
CA PRO A 218 -14.29 6.54 13.08
C PRO A 218 -14.58 5.34 13.99
N GLY A 219 -14.37 4.11 13.51
CA GLY A 219 -14.56 2.89 14.29
C GLY A 219 -13.64 2.80 15.52
N PHE A 220 -12.47 3.46 15.52
CA PHE A 220 -11.58 3.47 16.68
C PHE A 220 -12.11 4.35 17.81
N ALA A 221 -12.65 5.53 17.50
CA ALA A 221 -13.28 6.39 18.49
C ALA A 221 -14.53 5.73 19.08
N LEU A 222 -15.31 5.03 18.25
CA LEU A 222 -16.45 4.24 18.72
C LEU A 222 -16.01 3.11 19.65
N ALA A 223 -15.00 2.32 19.25
CA ALA A 223 -14.48 1.23 20.07
C ALA A 223 -13.89 1.73 21.40
N ALA A 224 -13.20 2.87 21.39
CA ALA A 224 -12.68 3.55 22.58
C ALA A 224 -13.80 3.90 23.56
N LYS A 225 -14.88 4.51 23.06
CA LYS A 225 -16.07 4.84 23.85
C LYS A 225 -16.79 3.60 24.38
N GLU A 226 -16.99 2.57 23.55
CA GLU A 226 -17.71 1.34 23.92
C GLU A 226 -16.95 0.48 24.94
N ASN A 227 -15.62 0.57 24.96
CA ASN A 227 -14.76 -0.25 25.82
C ASN A 227 -14.01 0.58 26.89
N ASP A 228 -14.46 1.81 27.13
CA ASP A 228 -13.98 2.73 28.17
C ASP A 228 -12.44 2.89 28.20
N PHE A 229 -11.88 3.29 27.05
CA PHE A 229 -10.45 3.55 26.93
C PHE A 229 -10.17 4.80 26.09
N GLU A 230 -9.03 5.46 26.34
CA GLU A 230 -8.63 6.64 25.55
C GLU A 230 -7.73 6.26 24.38
N LEU A 231 -7.95 6.84 23.19
CA LEU A 231 -7.05 6.69 22.04
C LEU A 231 -5.68 7.33 22.31
N TYR A 232 -4.63 6.76 21.71
CA TYR A 232 -3.29 7.34 21.78
C TYR A 232 -3.23 8.66 21.01
N SER A 233 -3.16 9.77 21.74
CA SER A 233 -3.25 11.13 21.20
C SER A 233 -1.90 11.81 20.94
N LYS A 234 -0.80 11.21 21.41
CA LYS A 234 0.58 11.71 21.20
C LYS A 234 1.07 11.41 19.78
N PRO A 235 2.21 11.97 19.33
CA PRO A 235 2.79 11.66 18.02
C PRO A 235 2.96 10.15 17.79
N ARG A 236 2.44 9.64 16.69
CA ARG A 236 2.45 8.22 16.31
C ARG A 236 3.52 7.90 15.27
N GLY A 237 4.73 8.41 15.49
CA GLY A 237 5.89 8.17 14.62
C GLY A 237 6.23 9.28 13.62
N ALA A 238 5.33 10.25 13.44
CA ALA A 238 5.56 11.48 12.67
C ALA A 238 4.93 12.67 13.42
N PRO A 239 5.50 13.89 13.34
CA PRO A 239 4.98 15.05 14.05
C PRO A 239 3.55 15.44 13.61
N GLU A 240 3.17 15.11 12.38
CA GLU A 240 1.84 15.35 11.82
C GLU A 240 0.80 14.32 12.29
N ASN A 241 1.23 13.12 12.67
CA ASN A 241 0.36 12.02 13.08
C ASN A 241 0.07 12.11 14.59
N VAL A 242 -0.74 13.09 14.98
CA VAL A 242 -1.07 13.41 16.37
C VAL A 242 -2.58 13.57 16.56
N GLY A 243 -3.07 13.53 17.79
CA GLY A 243 -4.50 13.73 18.10
C GLY A 243 -5.35 12.48 17.89
N THR A 244 -6.67 12.61 18.02
CA THR A 244 -7.62 11.49 18.07
C THR A 244 -8.66 11.51 16.95
N GLU A 245 -8.63 12.51 16.06
CA GLU A 245 -9.60 12.62 14.97
C GLU A 245 -9.40 11.53 13.90
N LEU A 246 -8.14 11.10 13.69
CA LEU A 246 -7.76 10.03 12.77
C LEU A 246 -8.44 10.19 11.41
N ILE A 247 -8.23 11.36 10.81
CA ILE A 247 -8.77 11.78 9.52
C ILE A 247 -7.67 12.49 8.72
N ALA A 248 -7.61 12.21 7.42
CA ALA A 248 -6.69 12.84 6.48
C ALA A 248 -7.31 12.93 5.09
N GLU A 249 -6.81 13.86 4.29
CA GLU A 249 -7.16 13.97 2.87
C GLU A 249 -5.95 13.59 2.02
N HIS A 250 -6.16 12.68 1.07
CA HIS A 250 -5.12 12.19 0.16
C HIS A 250 -5.63 12.10 -1.28
N PRO A 251 -4.76 12.12 -2.30
CA PRO A 251 -5.13 11.82 -3.67
C PRO A 251 -5.82 10.45 -3.83
N ILE A 252 -6.76 10.32 -4.78
CA ILE A 252 -7.33 9.02 -5.15
C ILE A 252 -6.34 8.17 -5.94
N VAL A 253 -5.50 8.81 -6.76
CA VAL A 253 -4.35 8.20 -7.43
C VAL A 253 -3.11 8.86 -6.87
N ARG A 254 -2.11 8.07 -6.47
CA ARG A 254 -0.84 8.57 -5.94
C ARG A 254 0.35 8.04 -6.72
N THR A 255 1.47 8.73 -6.59
CA THR A 255 2.79 8.28 -7.03
C THR A 255 3.46 7.50 -5.89
N ASN A 256 4.09 6.37 -6.23
CA ASN A 256 5.06 5.73 -5.35
C ASN A 256 6.44 6.35 -5.57
N PRO A 257 7.07 6.97 -4.57
CA PRO A 257 8.35 7.68 -4.74
C PRO A 257 9.55 6.77 -5.03
N VAL A 258 9.43 5.46 -4.78
CA VAL A 258 10.50 4.49 -5.03
C VAL A 258 10.52 4.09 -6.50
N THR A 259 9.34 3.80 -7.07
CA THR A 259 9.21 3.31 -8.45
C THR A 259 8.86 4.40 -9.47
N GLY A 260 8.35 5.54 -9.01
CA GLY A 260 7.72 6.56 -9.87
C GLY A 260 6.40 6.10 -10.49
N TRP A 261 5.84 4.96 -10.07
CA TRP A 261 4.60 4.46 -10.67
C TRP A 261 3.36 5.02 -10.00
N LYS A 262 2.31 5.24 -10.80
CA LYS A 262 0.99 5.62 -10.32
C LYS A 262 0.19 4.40 -9.83
N SER A 263 -0.49 4.56 -8.69
CA SER A 263 -1.36 3.55 -8.07
C SER A 263 -2.66 4.20 -7.64
N VAL A 264 -3.78 3.48 -7.74
CA VAL A 264 -4.98 3.85 -6.97
C VAL A 264 -4.62 3.79 -5.47
N PHE A 265 -5.13 4.72 -4.67
CA PHE A 265 -4.96 4.76 -3.21
C PHE A 265 -6.30 4.65 -2.47
N GLY A 266 -7.36 5.15 -3.09
CA GLY A 266 -8.72 5.18 -2.53
C GLY A 266 -9.43 3.83 -2.51
N VAL A 267 -8.86 2.82 -1.84
CA VAL A 267 -9.45 1.48 -1.72
C VAL A 267 -9.56 1.07 -0.25
N GLY A 268 -10.67 0.41 0.05
CA GLY A 268 -10.89 -0.25 1.33
C GLY A 268 -11.59 0.61 2.36
N HIS A 269 -11.61 0.14 3.59
CA HIS A 269 -12.53 0.65 4.61
C HIS A 269 -12.12 1.98 5.27
N HIS A 270 -10.95 2.54 4.95
CA HIS A 270 -10.51 3.83 5.48
C HIS A 270 -11.01 5.02 4.64
N ILE A 271 -11.16 4.87 3.32
CA ILE A 271 -11.71 5.96 2.50
C ILE A 271 -13.22 6.09 2.70
N GLN A 272 -13.67 7.26 3.15
CA GLN A 272 -15.07 7.52 3.47
C GLN A 272 -15.82 8.10 2.27
N LYS A 273 -15.15 8.97 1.51
CA LYS A 273 -15.71 9.61 0.32
C LYS A 273 -14.60 10.10 -0.62
N ILE A 274 -14.95 10.25 -1.88
CA ILE A 274 -14.18 10.97 -2.89
C ILE A 274 -14.69 12.42 -2.90
N ASN A 275 -13.79 13.36 -2.64
CA ASN A 275 -14.10 14.77 -2.58
C ASN A 275 -14.45 15.31 -3.98
N GLY A 276 -15.40 16.24 -4.05
CA GLY A 276 -15.88 16.82 -5.31
C GLY A 276 -16.91 15.97 -6.07
N LEU A 277 -17.15 14.72 -5.66
CA LEU A 277 -18.21 13.88 -6.21
C LEU A 277 -19.45 13.88 -5.31
N THR A 278 -20.62 13.61 -5.88
CA THR A 278 -21.81 13.31 -5.08
C THR A 278 -21.64 11.99 -4.32
N ASP A 279 -22.39 11.81 -3.23
CA ASP A 279 -22.31 10.59 -2.42
C ASP A 279 -22.55 9.30 -3.23
N GLN A 280 -23.43 9.35 -4.24
CA GLN A 280 -23.74 8.21 -5.08
C GLN A 280 -22.60 7.88 -6.05
N GLU A 281 -21.99 8.89 -6.67
CA GLU A 281 -20.83 8.73 -7.55
C GLU A 281 -19.62 8.21 -6.78
N SER A 282 -19.32 8.84 -5.63
CA SER A 282 -18.25 8.43 -4.73
C SER A 282 -18.42 6.96 -4.34
N ARG A 283 -19.60 6.57 -3.82
CA ARG A 283 -19.84 5.19 -3.38
C ARG A 283 -19.70 4.18 -4.51
N ARG A 284 -20.24 4.48 -5.70
CA ARG A 284 -20.11 3.61 -6.88
C ARG A 284 -18.66 3.43 -7.32
N ALA A 285 -17.86 4.50 -7.32
CA ALA A 285 -16.46 4.42 -7.68
C ALA A 285 -15.67 3.57 -6.68
N LEU A 286 -15.87 3.78 -5.37
CA LEU A 286 -15.20 3.01 -4.32
C LEU A 286 -15.60 1.53 -4.34
N ASP A 287 -16.89 1.23 -4.51
CA ASP A 287 -17.38 -0.14 -4.69
C ASP A 287 -16.76 -0.79 -5.93
N TRP A 288 -16.63 -0.05 -7.03
CA TRP A 288 -16.04 -0.55 -8.27
C TRP A 288 -14.55 -0.87 -8.12
N PHE A 289 -13.77 -0.04 -7.42
CA PHE A 289 -12.36 -0.35 -7.15
C PHE A 289 -12.19 -1.65 -6.36
N VAL A 290 -13.03 -1.87 -5.34
CA VAL A 290 -13.01 -3.13 -4.57
C VAL A 290 -13.51 -4.29 -5.43
N GLN A 291 -14.52 -4.09 -6.27
CA GLN A 291 -15.02 -5.08 -7.22
C GLN A 291 -13.91 -5.54 -8.18
N LEU A 292 -13.18 -4.59 -8.78
CA LEU A 292 -12.04 -4.88 -9.65
C LEU A 292 -10.98 -5.72 -8.93
N ILE A 293 -10.76 -5.53 -7.62
CA ILE A 293 -9.87 -6.41 -6.88
C ILE A 293 -10.46 -7.81 -6.79
N VAL A 294 -11.67 -7.97 -6.24
CA VAL A 294 -12.22 -9.30 -5.92
C VAL A 294 -12.54 -10.16 -7.15
N GLU A 295 -12.87 -9.55 -8.28
CA GLU A 295 -13.18 -10.26 -9.54
C GLU A 295 -11.93 -10.68 -10.33
N ASN A 296 -10.77 -10.10 -10.03
CA ASN A 296 -9.55 -10.31 -10.80
C ASN A 296 -8.49 -11.00 -9.93
N HIS A 297 -8.47 -12.32 -9.95
CA HIS A 297 -7.51 -13.11 -9.18
C HIS A 297 -6.06 -12.99 -9.69
N ASP A 298 -5.85 -12.48 -10.90
CA ASP A 298 -4.55 -12.32 -11.55
C ASP A 298 -3.78 -11.06 -11.11
N LEU A 299 -4.44 -10.10 -10.44
CA LEU A 299 -3.79 -8.97 -9.78
C LEU A 299 -3.50 -9.21 -8.29
N GLN A 300 -3.84 -10.41 -7.80
CA GLN A 300 -3.74 -10.80 -6.40
C GLN A 300 -2.66 -11.86 -6.17
N VAL A 301 -2.14 -11.93 -4.95
CA VAL A 301 -1.39 -13.07 -4.43
C VAL A 301 -1.99 -13.50 -3.09
N ARG A 302 -2.18 -14.81 -2.90
CA ARG A 302 -2.57 -15.40 -1.62
C ARG A 302 -1.35 -16.10 -1.02
N HIS A 303 -0.94 -15.66 0.17
CA HIS A 303 0.12 -16.31 0.90
C HIS A 303 -0.46 -17.24 1.97
N ARG A 304 -0.14 -18.52 1.85
CA ARG A 304 -0.32 -19.49 2.92
C ARG A 304 0.88 -19.44 3.84
N TRP A 305 0.63 -19.11 5.10
CA TRP A 305 1.61 -19.17 6.17
C TRP A 305 1.91 -20.64 6.48
N GLN A 306 3.19 -21.01 6.52
CA GLN A 306 3.59 -22.42 6.64
C GLN A 306 4.36 -22.69 7.93
N ASN A 307 5.18 -21.75 8.38
CA ASN A 307 6.04 -21.93 9.55
C ASN A 307 5.85 -20.79 10.55
N ALA A 308 6.17 -21.08 11.81
CA ALA A 308 6.46 -20.02 12.77
C ALA A 308 7.61 -19.15 12.22
N ASN A 309 7.49 -17.86 12.45
CA ASN A 309 8.39 -16.81 11.96
C ASN A 309 8.48 -16.69 10.43
N ASP A 310 7.51 -17.21 9.68
CA ASP A 310 7.31 -16.72 8.31
C ASP A 310 7.00 -15.20 8.36
N LEU A 311 7.59 -14.45 7.43
CA LEU A 311 7.52 -12.99 7.37
C LEU A 311 7.04 -12.54 5.99
N ALA A 312 6.07 -11.62 5.97
CA ALA A 312 5.73 -10.86 4.77
C ALA A 312 6.10 -9.39 4.96
N ILE A 313 6.63 -8.76 3.91
CA ILE A 313 6.91 -7.33 3.85
C ILE A 313 6.25 -6.76 2.60
N TRP A 314 5.42 -5.73 2.74
CA TRP A 314 4.75 -5.11 1.59
C TRP A 314 4.91 -3.59 1.56
N ASP A 315 4.87 -3.04 0.35
CA ASP A 315 4.80 -1.59 0.12
C ASP A 315 3.36 -1.13 0.31
N ASN A 316 3.08 -0.47 1.42
CA ASN A 316 1.74 -0.06 1.80
C ASN A 316 1.25 1.16 1.01
N ARG A 317 2.11 1.80 0.20
CA ARG A 317 1.73 2.92 -0.67
C ARG A 317 0.93 2.45 -1.89
N SER A 318 1.10 1.20 -2.32
CA SER A 318 0.58 0.73 -3.62
C SER A 318 -0.01 -0.68 -3.57
N VAL A 319 -0.23 -1.21 -2.37
CA VAL A 319 -0.77 -2.55 -2.17
C VAL A 319 -1.89 -2.53 -1.15
N TYR A 320 -2.93 -3.31 -1.43
CA TYR A 320 -4.01 -3.61 -0.49
C TYR A 320 -3.86 -5.04 0.01
N HIS A 321 -4.34 -5.30 1.22
CA HIS A 321 -4.32 -6.63 1.79
C HIS A 321 -5.58 -6.95 2.58
N THR A 322 -5.81 -8.24 2.79
CA THR A 322 -6.87 -8.73 3.67
C THR A 322 -6.50 -10.05 4.34
N ALA A 323 -6.89 -10.21 5.60
CA ALA A 323 -6.74 -11.45 6.34
C ALA A 323 -7.93 -12.38 6.09
N THR A 324 -7.65 -13.68 5.93
CA THR A 324 -8.68 -14.70 5.79
C THR A 324 -9.05 -15.25 7.16
N PHE A 325 -10.30 -15.05 7.59
CA PHE A 325 -10.81 -15.49 8.89
C PHE A 325 -11.45 -16.89 8.82
N ASP A 326 -10.78 -17.84 8.18
CA ASP A 326 -11.27 -19.21 7.90
C ASP A 326 -10.67 -20.29 8.82
N TYR A 327 -10.17 -19.88 10.00
CA TYR A 327 -9.45 -20.75 10.95
C TYR A 327 -10.19 -20.94 12.29
N ALA A 328 -11.50 -20.73 12.31
CA ALA A 328 -12.31 -21.01 13.50
C ALA A 328 -12.23 -22.50 13.87
N GLY A 329 -11.91 -22.79 15.13
CA GLY A 329 -11.69 -24.16 15.61
C GLY A 329 -10.37 -24.80 15.14
N GLN A 330 -9.50 -24.07 14.42
CA GLN A 330 -8.22 -24.58 13.94
C GLN A 330 -7.03 -24.22 14.83
N GLY A 331 -7.25 -23.48 15.91
CA GLY A 331 -6.22 -23.00 16.83
C GLY A 331 -5.99 -21.49 16.74
N PRO A 332 -5.11 -20.96 17.60
CA PRO A 332 -4.76 -19.55 17.64
C PRO A 332 -3.92 -19.11 16.43
N ARG A 333 -4.00 -17.81 16.11
CA ARG A 333 -3.16 -17.13 15.13
C ARG A 333 -2.60 -15.87 15.76
N THR A 334 -1.27 -15.77 15.88
CA THR A 334 -0.59 -14.63 16.50
C THR A 334 0.59 -14.18 15.63
N GLY A 335 0.73 -12.87 15.43
CA GLY A 335 1.87 -12.28 14.74
C GLY A 335 2.28 -10.92 15.28
N GLN A 336 3.51 -10.52 14.95
CA GLN A 336 4.12 -9.24 15.32
C GLN A 336 4.16 -8.35 14.09
N ARG A 337 3.47 -7.20 14.13
CA ARG A 337 3.45 -6.25 13.03
C ARG A 337 4.24 -4.99 13.38
N ALA A 338 5.22 -4.66 12.55
CA ALA A 338 5.93 -3.40 12.57
C ALA A 338 5.55 -2.58 11.33
N VAL A 339 5.37 -1.27 11.50
CA VAL A 339 4.90 -0.38 10.44
C VAL A 339 5.82 0.83 10.38
N SER A 340 6.44 1.05 9.22
CA SER A 340 7.26 2.23 8.96
C SER A 340 6.40 3.31 8.29
N LEU A 341 6.56 4.56 8.73
CA LEU A 341 5.90 5.71 8.12
C LEU A 341 6.68 6.25 6.94
N GLY A 342 5.97 6.78 5.96
CA GLY A 342 6.53 7.23 4.69
C GLY A 342 6.48 8.73 4.56
N GLU A 343 5.92 9.17 3.46
CA GLU A 343 5.70 10.55 3.11
C GLU A 343 4.20 10.84 3.00
N ARG A 344 3.83 12.12 3.07
CA ARG A 344 2.48 12.54 2.69
C ARG A 344 2.21 12.09 1.25
N PRO A 345 1.11 11.37 0.97
CA PRO A 345 0.75 10.95 -0.37
C PRO A 345 0.62 12.14 -1.31
N TYR A 346 1.19 12.00 -2.50
CA TYR A 346 1.14 12.99 -3.56
C TYR A 346 0.96 12.29 -4.91
N LEU A 347 0.56 13.06 -5.92
CA LEU A 347 0.52 12.64 -7.30
C LEU A 347 1.46 13.54 -8.10
N ASP A 348 2.39 12.94 -8.83
CA ASP A 348 3.11 13.61 -9.91
C ASP A 348 2.43 13.24 -11.24
N PRO A 349 1.81 14.20 -11.95
CA PRO A 349 1.13 13.94 -13.22
C PRO A 349 2.05 13.40 -14.32
N ASN A 350 3.35 13.73 -14.27
CA ASN A 350 4.33 13.34 -15.29
C ASN A 350 4.83 11.90 -15.12
N ASN A 351 4.56 11.29 -13.96
CA ASN A 351 5.00 9.94 -13.66
C ASN A 351 4.23 8.88 -14.44
N GLN A 352 4.89 7.76 -14.70
CA GLN A 352 4.40 6.75 -15.63
C GLN A 352 3.53 5.69 -14.95
N THR A 353 2.76 5.00 -15.79
CA THR A 353 2.10 3.75 -15.42
C THR A 353 3.13 2.62 -15.35
N ARG A 354 2.88 1.56 -14.57
CA ARG A 354 3.81 0.43 -14.50
C ARG A 354 4.00 -0.21 -15.87
N LYS A 355 2.90 -0.43 -16.61
CA LYS A 355 2.94 -0.98 -17.98
C LYS A 355 3.82 -0.17 -18.94
N CYS A 356 3.77 1.17 -18.92
CA CYS A 356 4.61 1.96 -19.84
C CYS A 356 6.11 1.85 -19.50
N THR A 357 6.50 1.62 -18.23
CA THR A 357 7.91 1.41 -17.89
C THR A 357 8.46 0.09 -18.45
N HIS A 358 7.71 -1.01 -18.41
CA HIS A 358 8.18 -2.30 -18.92
C HIS A 358 8.33 -2.33 -20.45
N VAL A 359 7.63 -1.46 -21.19
CA VAL A 359 7.79 -1.35 -22.65
C VAL A 359 9.12 -0.69 -23.03
N ASN A 360 9.66 0.19 -22.19
CA ASN A 360 10.87 0.97 -22.49
C ASN A 360 12.19 0.25 -22.13
N VAL A 361 12.15 -0.87 -21.41
CA VAL A 361 13.36 -1.56 -20.91
C VAL A 361 13.92 -2.58 -21.91
N ASN A 362 13.31 -2.76 -23.09
CA ASN A 362 13.75 -3.81 -24.02
C ASN A 362 13.73 -3.40 -25.52
N PRO A 363 14.76 -2.68 -26.01
CA PRO A 363 14.96 -2.49 -27.45
C PRO A 363 15.58 -3.73 -28.17
N ALA A 364 15.93 -4.80 -27.45
CA ALA A 364 16.83 -5.85 -27.98
C ALA A 364 16.19 -7.20 -28.34
N THR A 365 14.88 -7.39 -28.16
CA THR A 365 14.20 -8.60 -28.65
C THR A 365 13.11 -8.23 -29.65
N PRO A 366 13.34 -8.38 -30.97
CA PRO A 366 12.26 -8.28 -31.92
C PRO A 366 11.34 -9.47 -31.67
N ASN A 367 10.11 -9.18 -31.23
CA ASN A 367 9.02 -10.13 -31.21
C ASN A 367 8.88 -10.75 -32.62
N ARG A 368 9.43 -11.94 -32.82
CA ARG A 368 9.15 -12.77 -34.00
C ARG A 368 7.77 -13.37 -33.84
N TRP A 369 6.75 -12.61 -34.20
CA TRP A 369 5.52 -13.18 -34.73
C TRP A 369 5.68 -13.30 -36.26
N PRO A 370 5.22 -14.39 -36.88
CA PRO A 370 5.41 -14.61 -38.31
C PRO A 370 4.78 -13.47 -39.11
N ARG A 371 5.53 -12.96 -40.10
CA ARG A 371 5.07 -11.91 -41.02
C ARG A 371 3.78 -12.37 -41.69
N ALA A 372 2.67 -11.73 -41.34
CA ALA A 372 1.52 -11.67 -42.20
C ALA A 372 1.72 -10.46 -43.12
N ASP A 373 2.40 -10.69 -44.24
CA ASP A 373 2.40 -9.75 -45.34
C ASP A 373 0.95 -9.62 -45.87
N ASN A 374 0.55 -8.38 -46.18
CA ASN A 374 -0.77 -7.94 -46.66
C ASN A 374 -1.87 -7.74 -45.61
N LEU A 375 -1.84 -6.59 -44.92
CA LEU A 375 -3.06 -5.84 -44.54
C LEU A 375 -2.76 -4.38 -44.11
N ILE A 376 -1.85 -3.70 -44.83
CA ILE A 376 -1.68 -2.24 -44.68
C ILE A 376 -2.72 -1.55 -45.57
N SER A 377 -3.93 -1.35 -45.05
CA SER A 377 -4.80 -0.20 -45.41
C SER A 377 -6.10 -0.07 -44.62
N ARG A 378 -6.44 -0.98 -43.69
CA ARG A 378 -7.75 -0.91 -42.99
C ARG A 378 -7.72 -1.30 -41.50
N MET A 379 -6.87 -0.69 -40.68
CA MET A 379 -7.04 -0.74 -39.21
C MET A 379 -6.59 0.57 -38.56
N LYS A 380 -7.41 1.62 -38.68
CA LYS A 380 -7.32 2.82 -37.83
C LYS A 380 -8.27 2.77 -36.61
N LEU A 381 -8.86 1.61 -36.35
CA LEU A 381 -9.72 1.36 -35.21
C LEU A 381 -9.36 -0.04 -34.70
N LEU A 382 -9.19 -0.17 -33.38
CA LEU A 382 -8.86 -1.37 -32.58
C LEU A 382 -7.41 -1.42 -32.07
N SER A 383 -7.22 -0.97 -30.82
CA SER A 383 -6.47 -1.65 -29.74
C SER A 383 -5.78 -0.64 -28.79
N PRO A 384 -5.98 -0.69 -27.47
CA PRO A 384 -5.27 0.17 -26.50
C PRO A 384 -3.78 -0.17 -26.32
N TYR A 385 -3.23 -1.11 -27.09
CA TYR A 385 -1.83 -1.54 -27.00
C TYR A 385 -0.79 -0.55 -27.57
N TRP A 386 -1.21 0.60 -28.11
CA TRP A 386 -0.31 1.54 -28.82
C TRP A 386 -0.09 2.89 -28.12
N ALA A 387 -0.77 3.17 -27.00
CA ALA A 387 -0.78 4.51 -26.41
C ALA A 387 0.55 4.95 -25.76
N CYS A 388 1.46 4.05 -25.37
CA CYS A 388 2.74 4.44 -24.74
C CYS A 388 3.82 4.88 -25.76
N ALA A 389 3.63 4.70 -27.09
CA ALA A 389 4.71 4.85 -28.07
C ALA A 389 4.90 6.25 -28.67
N PHE A 390 4.03 7.23 -28.37
CA PHE A 390 4.07 8.55 -29.02
C PHE A 390 4.05 9.70 -28.00
N ASN A 391 5.22 10.00 -27.44
CA ASN A 391 5.55 11.32 -26.92
C ASN A 391 7.04 11.59 -27.15
N TYR A 392 7.38 11.95 -28.39
CA TYR A 392 8.66 12.61 -28.71
C TYR A 392 8.36 14.04 -29.18
N PRO A 393 9.07 15.07 -28.68
CA PRO A 393 9.03 16.37 -29.31
C PRO A 393 9.63 16.27 -30.72
N ARG A 394 8.91 16.72 -31.75
CA ARG A 394 9.42 16.78 -33.11
C ARG A 394 10.61 17.76 -33.14
N GLU A 395 11.80 17.26 -33.44
CA GLU A 395 12.88 18.11 -33.92
C GLU A 395 12.43 18.81 -35.20
N LYS A 396 12.61 20.13 -35.25
CA LYS A 396 12.41 20.92 -36.47
C LYS A 396 13.51 20.51 -37.46
N GLU A 397 13.13 19.87 -38.55
CA GLU A 397 14.00 19.81 -39.73
C GLU A 397 14.27 21.24 -40.21
N SER A 398 15.55 21.55 -40.33
CA SER A 398 16.02 22.76 -40.99
C SER A 398 16.04 22.50 -42.50
N GLU A 399 15.19 23.22 -43.23
CA GLU A 399 15.34 23.35 -44.67
C GLU A 399 16.53 24.28 -44.95
N SER A 400 17.54 23.78 -45.65
CA SER A 400 18.48 24.60 -46.40
C SER A 400 18.58 24.06 -47.83
N SER A 401 18.18 24.95 -48.75
CA SER A 401 18.47 25.05 -50.19
C SER A 401 19.55 24.16 -50.78
#